data_AF-A0A7V0S179-F1
#
_entry.id   AF-A0A7V0S179-F1
#
_cell.length_a   1.000
_cell.length_b   1.000
_cell.length_c   1.000
_cell.angle_alpha   90.00
_cell.angle_beta   90.00
_cell.angle_gamma   90.00
#
_symmetry.space_group_name_H-M   'P 1'
#
loop_
_entity.id
_entity.type
_entity.pdbx_description
1 polymer ?
#
loop_
_entity_poly.entity_id
_entity_poly.type
_entity_poly.pdbx_seq_one_letter_code
_entity_poly.pdbx_strand_id
1 'polypeptide(L)'
;MRFSSKILLFGEYSVLHGSDALLMPFPEYSGYFDFYSDYHNPSPKELTSNQSLLQFRDYLLNSITNLKIYIETFSSELSNGLYFNSNIPIGYGSGSSAALVAAFYNRYVVRSASHKLDKHLIKTKDELAELESFFHSKSSGFDPLVSLVNNPVLSRKGNIVPVEVKLSKFHPFLIDTRIERNTASLVALFNEKMRDKHYQSIMQNELVGYSNSCIDAVLNEDANRFFENIQRLSGSQLTYLADMIPTEYVPLWQQGLNTDKFYLKLCGAGVGGFILGFARKANIKSILPNAIMI
;
A
#
# COMPACT_ATOMS: atom_id res chain seq x y z
N MET A 1 -7.68 -16.79 9.61
CA MET A 1 -7.01 -15.50 9.91
C MET A 1 -7.13 -14.62 8.67
N ARG A 2 -7.52 -13.35 8.83
CA ARG A 2 -7.59 -12.38 7.73
C ARG A 2 -6.35 -11.50 7.72
N PHE A 3 -5.92 -11.11 6.53
CA PHE A 3 -4.78 -10.22 6.28
C PHE A 3 -5.30 -8.98 5.59
N SER A 4 -5.12 -7.83 6.24
CA SER A 4 -5.58 -6.55 5.75
C SER A 4 -4.79 -6.13 4.52
N SER A 5 -5.43 -5.34 3.67
CA SER A 5 -4.76 -4.55 2.65
C SER A 5 -3.96 -3.43 3.34
N LYS A 6 -3.32 -2.56 2.55
CA LYS A 6 -2.54 -1.44 3.08
C LYS A 6 -2.89 -0.12 2.40
N ILE A 7 -2.68 0.98 3.12
CA ILE A 7 -2.64 2.34 2.59
C ILE A 7 -1.22 2.88 2.79
N LEU A 8 -0.65 3.44 1.73
CA LEU A 8 0.53 4.29 1.85
C LEU A 8 0.05 5.65 2.32
N LEU A 9 0.25 5.96 3.61
CA LEU A 9 -0.20 7.23 4.16
C LEU A 9 0.71 8.36 3.65
N PHE A 10 2.03 8.11 3.64
CA PHE A 10 3.06 9.02 3.13
C PHE A 10 4.26 8.26 2.55
N GLY A 11 4.93 8.84 1.56
CA GLY A 11 6.14 8.30 0.93
C GLY A 11 6.04 8.05 -0.58
N GLU A 12 4.94 8.46 -1.23
CA GLU A 12 4.74 8.32 -2.68
C GLU A 12 5.88 8.97 -3.44
N TYR A 13 6.56 8.19 -4.29
CA TYR A 13 7.71 8.57 -5.14
C TYR A 13 8.95 9.05 -4.37
N SER A 14 8.77 9.90 -3.39
CA SER A 14 9.75 10.47 -2.47
C SER A 14 10.58 9.41 -1.73
N VAL A 15 10.04 8.21 -1.44
CA VAL A 15 10.81 7.11 -0.83
C VAL A 15 11.96 6.63 -1.72
N LEU A 16 11.82 6.75 -3.06
CA LEU A 16 12.90 6.45 -4.01
C LEU A 16 14.07 7.45 -3.91
N HIS A 17 13.85 8.56 -3.20
CA HIS A 17 14.79 9.67 -3.04
C HIS A 17 15.08 9.97 -1.56
N GLY A 18 14.98 8.95 -0.69
CA GLY A 18 15.40 9.05 0.71
C GLY A 18 14.39 9.70 1.65
N SER A 19 13.13 9.89 1.22
CA SER A 19 12.03 10.20 2.14
C SER A 19 11.76 9.04 3.08
N ASP A 20 11.20 9.37 4.25
CA ASP A 20 10.53 8.39 5.09
C ASP A 20 9.25 7.92 4.41
N ALA A 21 8.76 6.74 4.81
CA ALA A 21 7.48 6.21 4.38
C ALA A 21 6.69 5.68 5.56
N LEU A 22 5.39 5.99 5.61
CA LEU A 22 4.47 5.52 6.64
C LEU A 22 3.32 4.79 5.97
N LEU A 23 3.20 3.49 6.26
CA LEU A 23 2.14 2.63 5.75
C LEU A 23 1.26 2.21 6.92
N MET A 24 -0.02 1.99 6.63
CA MET A 24 -0.99 1.52 7.60
C MET A 24 -1.78 0.34 7.03
N PRO A 25 -2.16 -0.65 7.86
CA PRO A 25 -3.13 -1.66 7.47
C PRO A 25 -4.47 -0.97 7.21
N PHE A 26 -5.23 -1.50 6.25
CA PHE A 26 -6.57 -1.03 5.93
C PHE A 26 -7.53 -2.21 5.97
N PRO A 27 -8.18 -2.48 7.12
CA PRO A 27 -8.91 -3.72 7.35
C PRO A 27 -10.23 -3.84 6.59
N GLU A 28 -10.79 -2.73 6.10
CA GLU A 28 -11.98 -2.69 5.25
C GLU A 28 -11.82 -3.61 4.03
N TYR A 29 -10.60 -3.66 3.50
CA TYR A 29 -10.19 -4.60 2.46
C TYR A 29 -9.23 -5.63 3.05
N SER A 30 -9.56 -6.91 2.93
CA SER A 30 -8.75 -8.01 3.47
C SER A 30 -8.95 -9.29 2.67
N GLY A 31 -8.04 -10.24 2.87
CA GLY A 31 -8.17 -11.58 2.34
C GLY A 31 -7.79 -12.66 3.34
N TYR A 32 -8.22 -13.89 3.06
CA TYR A 32 -7.88 -15.07 3.85
C TYR A 32 -7.91 -16.30 2.96
N PHE A 33 -7.18 -17.34 3.38
CA PHE A 33 -7.31 -18.65 2.76
C PHE A 33 -8.59 -19.35 3.20
N ASP A 34 -9.28 -19.90 2.21
CA ASP A 34 -10.51 -20.67 2.38
C ASP A 34 -10.51 -21.85 1.40
N PHE A 35 -11.49 -22.75 1.52
CA PHE A 35 -11.65 -23.90 0.63
C PHE A 35 -12.97 -23.80 -0.12
N TYR A 36 -13.04 -24.40 -1.31
CA TYR A 36 -14.27 -24.45 -2.09
C TYR A 36 -15.46 -24.89 -1.24
N SER A 37 -16.53 -24.11 -1.29
CA SER A 37 -17.78 -24.44 -0.59
C SER A 37 -18.47 -25.68 -1.19
N ASP A 38 -18.32 -25.87 -2.50
CA ASP A 38 -18.69 -27.08 -3.24
C ASP A 38 -17.53 -27.45 -4.16
N TYR A 39 -16.86 -28.56 -3.86
CA TYR A 39 -15.71 -29.03 -4.62
C TYR A 39 -16.08 -29.47 -6.05
N HIS A 40 -17.32 -29.89 -6.28
CA HIS A 40 -17.78 -30.34 -7.59
C HIS A 40 -18.32 -29.19 -8.46
N ASN A 41 -18.62 -28.04 -7.86
CA ASN A 41 -19.11 -26.86 -8.57
C ASN A 41 -18.54 -25.56 -7.99
N PRO A 42 -17.21 -25.36 -8.03
CA PRO A 42 -16.57 -24.14 -7.55
C PRO A 42 -16.97 -22.93 -8.40
N SER A 43 -17.12 -21.78 -7.77
CA SER A 43 -17.41 -20.53 -8.45
C SER A 43 -16.23 -20.06 -9.33
N PRO A 44 -16.47 -19.21 -10.34
CA PRO A 44 -15.40 -18.64 -11.16
C PRO A 44 -14.31 -17.90 -10.35
N LYS A 45 -14.70 -17.23 -9.27
CA LYS A 45 -13.78 -16.52 -8.36
C LYS A 45 -12.86 -17.50 -7.63
N GLU A 46 -13.41 -18.57 -7.10
CA GLU A 46 -12.68 -19.65 -6.44
C GLU A 46 -11.67 -20.30 -7.39
N LEU A 47 -12.11 -20.67 -8.60
CA LEU A 47 -11.26 -21.28 -9.63
C LEU A 47 -10.10 -20.36 -10.05
N THR A 48 -10.39 -19.09 -10.32
CA THR A 48 -9.36 -18.12 -10.74
C THR A 48 -8.32 -17.91 -9.64
N SER A 49 -8.76 -17.82 -8.38
CA SER A 49 -7.86 -17.65 -7.25
C SER A 49 -6.99 -18.90 -7.01
N ASN A 50 -7.58 -20.10 -7.03
CA ASN A 50 -6.84 -21.36 -6.93
C ASN A 50 -5.82 -21.51 -8.07
N GLN A 51 -6.20 -21.18 -9.31
CA GLN A 51 -5.29 -21.21 -10.45
C GLN A 51 -4.09 -20.27 -10.28
N SER A 52 -4.31 -19.06 -9.75
CA SER A 52 -3.22 -18.14 -9.42
C SER A 52 -2.29 -18.71 -8.33
N LEU A 53 -2.84 -19.39 -7.32
CA LEU A 53 -2.04 -20.05 -6.29
C LEU A 53 -1.28 -21.27 -6.81
N LEU A 54 -1.83 -22.03 -7.77
CA LEU A 54 -1.11 -23.11 -8.47
C LEU A 54 0.11 -22.55 -9.20
N GLN A 55 -0.04 -21.44 -9.93
CA GLN A 55 1.09 -20.77 -10.59
C GLN A 55 2.12 -20.27 -9.58
N PHE A 56 1.67 -19.74 -8.44
CA PHE A 56 2.56 -19.30 -7.37
C PHE A 56 3.34 -20.47 -6.76
N ARG A 57 2.70 -21.61 -6.50
CA ARG A 57 3.38 -22.85 -6.08
C ARG A 57 4.44 -23.26 -7.11
N ASP A 58 4.08 -23.30 -8.39
CA ASP A 58 4.98 -23.73 -9.45
C ASP A 58 6.19 -22.78 -9.57
N TYR A 59 5.98 -21.47 -9.38
CA TYR A 59 7.06 -20.51 -9.26
C TYR A 59 7.99 -20.84 -8.09
N LEU A 60 7.47 -21.12 -6.91
CA LEU A 60 8.26 -21.44 -5.71
C LEU A 60 9.05 -22.75 -5.84
N LEU A 61 8.52 -23.75 -6.56
CA LEU A 61 9.22 -25.01 -6.84
C LEU A 61 10.41 -24.82 -7.80
N ASN A 62 10.36 -23.80 -8.67
CA ASN A 62 11.39 -23.51 -9.65
C ASN A 62 12.32 -22.36 -9.24
N SER A 63 12.03 -21.63 -8.16
CA SER A 63 12.84 -20.52 -7.69
C SER A 63 13.98 -20.99 -6.79
N ILE A 64 15.12 -20.31 -6.87
CA ILE A 64 16.20 -20.49 -5.90
C ILE A 64 15.82 -19.65 -4.68
N THR A 65 15.14 -20.28 -3.72
CA THR A 65 14.77 -19.66 -2.45
C THR A 65 15.53 -20.25 -1.27
N ASN A 66 15.92 -19.38 -0.33
CA ASN A 66 16.49 -19.82 0.95
C ASN A 66 15.41 -20.08 2.01
N LEU A 67 14.13 -19.84 1.68
CA LEU A 67 13.01 -20.04 2.58
C LEU A 67 12.73 -21.53 2.74
N LYS A 68 12.58 -21.96 4.00
CA LYS A 68 12.01 -23.27 4.30
C LYS A 68 10.48 -23.14 4.22
N ILE A 69 9.87 -23.84 3.28
CA ILE A 69 8.43 -23.75 3.00
C ILE A 69 7.81 -25.15 3.15
N TYR A 70 6.65 -25.24 3.81
CA TYR A 70 5.82 -26.44 3.82
C TYR A 70 5.09 -26.64 2.47
N ILE A 71 5.87 -26.83 1.40
CA ILE A 71 5.36 -26.84 0.02
C ILE A 71 4.43 -28.02 -0.28
N GLU A 72 4.66 -29.17 0.35
CA GLU A 72 3.79 -30.35 0.22
C GLU A 72 2.42 -30.11 0.84
N THR A 73 2.37 -29.44 2.01
CA THR A 73 1.11 -29.03 2.64
C THR A 73 0.37 -28.04 1.75
N PHE A 74 1.07 -27.03 1.22
CA PHE A 74 0.46 -26.07 0.30
C PHE A 74 -0.10 -26.76 -0.96
N SER A 75 0.66 -27.68 -1.55
CA SER A 75 0.24 -28.45 -2.73
C SER A 75 -0.98 -29.32 -2.45
N SER A 76 -1.00 -30.03 -1.32
CA SER A 76 -2.14 -30.85 -0.91
C SER A 76 -3.39 -30.01 -0.66
N GLU A 77 -3.26 -28.86 0.02
CA GLU A 77 -4.39 -27.96 0.26
C GLU A 77 -4.92 -27.37 -1.06
N LEU A 78 -4.05 -27.00 -2.01
CA LEU A 78 -4.46 -26.56 -3.36
C LEU A 78 -5.24 -27.63 -4.11
N SER A 79 -4.81 -28.89 -4.06
CA SER A 79 -5.54 -30.02 -4.61
C SER A 79 -6.89 -30.25 -3.93
N ASN A 80 -7.06 -29.81 -2.68
CA ASN A 80 -8.32 -29.87 -1.94
C ASN A 80 -9.18 -28.60 -2.11
N GLY A 81 -8.85 -27.73 -3.07
CA GLY A 81 -9.65 -26.55 -3.38
C GLY A 81 -9.33 -25.31 -2.55
N LEU A 82 -8.11 -25.20 -2.01
CA LEU A 82 -7.64 -23.98 -1.35
C LEU A 82 -7.68 -22.80 -2.33
N TYR A 83 -8.26 -21.69 -1.92
CA TYR A 83 -8.24 -20.44 -2.66
C TYR A 83 -8.05 -19.26 -1.70
N PHE A 84 -7.69 -18.09 -2.23
CA PHE A 84 -7.55 -16.86 -1.47
C PHE A 84 -8.80 -16.00 -1.64
N ASN A 85 -9.69 -16.02 -0.64
CA ASN A 85 -10.89 -15.21 -0.63
C ASN A 85 -10.56 -13.77 -0.20
N SER A 86 -10.70 -12.83 -1.12
CA SER A 86 -10.38 -11.41 -0.89
C SER A 86 -11.48 -10.48 -1.40
N ASN A 87 -11.68 -9.37 -0.71
CA ASN A 87 -12.47 -8.22 -1.20
C ASN A 87 -11.57 -7.04 -1.61
N ILE A 88 -10.24 -7.20 -1.63
CA ILE A 88 -9.28 -6.15 -1.99
C ILE A 88 -9.37 -5.87 -3.51
N PRO A 89 -9.62 -4.62 -3.94
CA PRO A 89 -9.66 -4.26 -5.35
C PRO A 89 -8.34 -4.57 -6.05
N ILE A 90 -8.41 -5.31 -7.16
CA ILE A 90 -7.26 -5.62 -8.00
C ILE A 90 -6.91 -4.36 -8.83
N GLY A 91 -5.61 -4.13 -9.09
CA GLY A 91 -5.16 -3.02 -9.93
C GLY A 91 -5.13 -1.63 -9.24
N TYR A 92 -5.56 -1.51 -7.98
CA TYR A 92 -5.61 -0.22 -7.28
C TYR A 92 -4.31 0.11 -6.52
N GLY A 93 -3.37 -0.83 -6.43
CA GLY A 93 -2.19 -0.69 -5.58
C GLY A 93 -2.50 -0.80 -4.08
N SER A 94 -3.68 -1.30 -3.72
CA SER A 94 -4.17 -1.46 -2.34
C SER A 94 -3.57 -2.66 -1.60
N GLY A 95 -2.75 -3.48 -2.28
CA GLY A 95 -2.02 -4.59 -1.67
C GLY A 95 -2.75 -5.95 -1.70
N SER A 96 -3.40 -6.30 -2.81
CA SER A 96 -4.00 -7.65 -2.95
C SER A 96 -2.93 -8.76 -2.93
N SER A 97 -1.84 -8.58 -3.69
CA SER A 97 -0.67 -9.48 -3.64
C SER A 97 -0.06 -9.50 -2.23
N ALA A 98 0.06 -8.33 -1.60
CA ALA A 98 0.65 -8.16 -0.29
C ALA A 98 -0.10 -8.97 0.78
N ALA A 99 -1.44 -8.90 0.80
CA ALA A 99 -2.26 -9.67 1.73
C ALA A 99 -2.15 -11.19 1.48
N LEU A 100 -2.10 -11.62 0.22
CA LEU A 100 -1.90 -13.02 -0.14
C LEU A 100 -0.53 -13.52 0.30
N VAL A 101 0.54 -12.78 0.01
CA VAL A 101 1.91 -13.10 0.39
C VAL A 101 2.06 -13.15 1.92
N ALA A 102 1.44 -12.20 2.64
CA ALA A 102 1.41 -12.22 4.10
C ALA A 102 0.69 -13.47 4.65
N ALA A 103 -0.45 -13.83 4.07
CA ALA A 103 -1.18 -15.04 4.43
C ALA A 103 -0.36 -16.31 4.17
N PHE A 104 0.29 -16.38 3.01
CA PHE A 104 1.17 -17.47 2.62
C PHE A 104 2.36 -17.58 3.58
N TYR A 105 3.07 -16.48 3.82
CA TYR A 105 4.20 -16.43 4.72
C TYR A 105 3.82 -16.91 6.13
N ASN A 106 2.69 -16.42 6.65
CA ASN A 106 2.22 -16.82 7.97
C ASN A 106 1.87 -18.31 8.07
N ARG A 107 1.34 -18.91 7.01
CA ARG A 107 0.83 -20.30 7.02
C ARG A 107 1.89 -21.34 6.64
N TYR A 108 2.76 -21.04 5.68
CA TYR A 108 3.63 -22.06 5.06
C TYR A 108 5.13 -21.81 5.21
N VAL A 109 5.58 -20.61 5.60
CA VAL A 109 7.01 -20.35 5.81
C VAL A 109 7.41 -20.81 7.22
N VAL A 110 8.41 -21.69 7.28
CA VAL A 110 8.96 -22.23 8.53
C VAL A 110 9.84 -21.17 9.17
N ARG A 111 9.46 -20.74 10.37
CA ARG A 111 10.22 -19.79 11.18
C ARG A 111 10.92 -20.53 12.32
N SER A 112 12.15 -20.14 12.65
CA SER A 112 12.80 -20.65 13.85
C SER A 112 12.05 -20.20 15.10
N ALA A 113 12.08 -20.98 16.17
CA ALA A 113 11.49 -20.58 17.45
C ALA A 113 12.08 -19.27 18.01
N SER A 114 13.30 -18.92 17.60
CA SER A 114 13.96 -17.65 17.94
C SER A 114 13.51 -16.45 17.09
N HIS A 115 12.82 -16.67 15.97
CA HIS A 115 12.38 -15.63 15.06
C HIS A 115 11.13 -14.93 15.61
N LYS A 116 11.35 -13.85 16.35
CA LYS A 116 10.28 -12.95 16.78
C LYS A 116 10.07 -11.85 15.74
N LEU A 117 8.84 -11.73 15.23
CA LEU A 117 8.48 -10.85 14.11
C LEU A 117 8.84 -9.38 14.40
N ASP A 118 8.52 -8.91 15.60
CA ASP A 118 8.83 -7.57 16.14
C ASP A 118 10.32 -7.24 16.13
N LYS A 119 11.21 -8.24 16.25
CA LYS A 119 12.67 -8.05 16.31
C LYS A 119 13.38 -8.27 14.98
N HIS A 120 12.71 -8.85 13.99
CA HIS A 120 13.34 -9.26 12.72
C HIS A 120 12.62 -8.70 11.50
N LEU A 121 12.03 -7.51 11.61
CA LEU A 121 11.22 -6.91 10.54
C LEU A 121 11.99 -6.73 9.24
N ILE A 122 13.27 -6.34 9.27
CA ILE A 122 14.08 -6.20 8.05
C ILE A 122 14.24 -7.57 7.36
N LYS A 123 14.64 -8.59 8.13
CA LYS A 123 14.78 -9.95 7.60
C LYS A 123 13.44 -10.46 7.04
N THR A 124 12.35 -10.32 7.80
CA THR A 124 11.02 -10.73 7.32
C THR A 124 10.58 -9.93 6.11
N LYS A 125 10.90 -8.64 6.02
CA LYS A 125 10.63 -7.84 4.81
C LYS A 125 11.34 -8.44 3.60
N ASP A 126 12.61 -8.80 3.73
CA ASP A 126 13.39 -9.35 2.62
C ASP A 126 12.84 -10.71 2.17
N GLU A 127 12.47 -11.57 3.12
CA GLU A 127 11.80 -12.85 2.83
C GLU A 127 10.43 -12.65 2.15
N LEU A 128 9.66 -11.64 2.57
CA LEU A 128 8.39 -11.30 1.92
C LEU A 128 8.58 -10.69 0.53
N ALA A 129 9.65 -9.92 0.32
CA ALA A 129 10.00 -9.36 -0.99
C ALA A 129 10.28 -10.48 -2.00
N GLU A 130 11.00 -11.51 -1.57
CA GLU A 130 11.31 -12.69 -2.38
C GLU A 130 10.04 -13.44 -2.82
N LEU A 131 9.07 -13.61 -1.91
CA LEU A 131 7.78 -14.22 -2.25
C LEU A 131 6.93 -13.34 -3.17
N GLU A 132 6.89 -12.02 -2.89
CA GLU A 132 6.07 -11.09 -3.66
C GLU A 132 6.62 -10.84 -5.09
N SER A 133 7.88 -11.18 -5.34
CA SER A 133 8.48 -11.13 -6.68
C SER A 133 7.79 -12.00 -7.75
N PHE A 134 6.94 -12.96 -7.34
CA PHE A 134 6.04 -13.64 -8.28
C PHE A 134 5.02 -12.69 -8.92
N PHE A 135 4.45 -11.78 -8.12
CA PHE A 135 3.39 -10.87 -8.56
C PHE A 135 3.95 -9.60 -9.22
N HIS A 136 5.18 -9.22 -8.89
CA HIS A 136 5.82 -7.99 -9.37
C HIS A 136 7.27 -8.26 -9.75
N SER A 137 7.75 -7.71 -10.86
CA SER A 137 9.16 -7.87 -11.29
C SER A 137 10.17 -7.38 -10.24
N LYS A 138 9.77 -6.49 -9.33
CA LYS A 138 10.57 -5.99 -8.20
C LYS A 138 9.65 -5.65 -7.02
N SER A 139 9.84 -6.32 -5.89
CA SER A 139 9.16 -5.99 -4.62
C SER A 139 10.14 -5.41 -3.60
N SER A 140 9.67 -4.48 -2.77
CA SER A 140 10.40 -4.01 -1.58
C SER A 140 10.16 -4.88 -0.34
N GLY A 141 9.12 -5.73 -0.38
CA GLY A 141 8.59 -6.51 0.74
C GLY A 141 7.81 -5.70 1.78
N PHE A 142 7.65 -4.38 1.56
CA PHE A 142 7.13 -3.48 2.58
C PHE A 142 5.60 -3.55 2.71
N ASP A 143 4.90 -3.66 1.57
CA ASP A 143 3.45 -3.85 1.53
C ASP A 143 3.00 -5.16 2.23
N PRO A 144 3.59 -6.34 1.91
CA PRO A 144 3.25 -7.58 2.62
C PRO A 144 3.69 -7.55 4.10
N LEU A 145 4.76 -6.82 4.45
CA LEU A 145 5.16 -6.69 5.86
C LEU A 145 4.08 -6.01 6.69
N VAL A 146 3.49 -4.92 6.19
CA VAL A 146 2.39 -4.21 6.86
C VAL A 146 1.18 -5.12 7.00
N SER A 147 0.86 -5.88 5.95
CA SER A 147 -0.25 -6.84 5.96
C SER A 147 -0.03 -7.98 6.96
N LEU A 148 1.21 -8.44 7.13
CA LEU A 148 1.60 -9.50 8.06
C LEU A 148 1.60 -9.05 9.52
N VAL A 149 2.20 -7.88 9.79
CA VAL A 149 2.30 -7.32 11.15
C VAL A 149 0.95 -6.77 11.61
N ASN A 150 0.12 -6.32 10.66
CA ASN A 150 -1.19 -5.70 10.90
C ASN A 150 -1.11 -4.52 11.88
N ASN A 151 -0.07 -3.70 11.74
CA ASN A 151 0.16 -2.47 12.47
C ASN A 151 0.76 -1.42 11.52
N PRO A 152 0.59 -0.10 11.75
CA PRO A 152 1.34 0.88 11.00
C PRO A 152 2.85 0.66 11.11
N VAL A 153 3.56 0.86 10.00
CA VAL A 153 5.01 0.66 9.92
C VAL A 153 5.65 1.89 9.30
N LEU A 154 6.67 2.42 9.99
CA LEU A 154 7.52 3.51 9.54
C LEU A 154 8.82 2.96 8.96
N SER A 155 9.16 3.39 7.76
CA SER A 155 10.51 3.27 7.20
C SER A 155 11.19 4.63 7.31
N ARG A 156 12.31 4.69 8.03
CA ARG A 156 13.07 5.92 8.27
C ARG A 156 14.56 5.65 8.33
N LYS A 157 15.32 6.27 7.43
CA LYS A 157 16.80 6.16 7.36
C LYS A 157 17.30 4.70 7.38
N GLY A 158 16.65 3.82 6.62
CA GLY A 158 16.98 2.39 6.55
C GLY A 158 16.46 1.54 7.71
N ASN A 159 15.88 2.15 8.75
CA ASN A 159 15.20 1.43 9.83
C ASN A 159 13.73 1.21 9.50
N ILE A 160 13.20 0.08 9.94
CA ILE A 160 11.79 -0.28 9.80
C ILE A 160 11.26 -0.64 11.18
N VAL A 161 10.28 0.12 11.64
CA VAL A 161 9.71 -0.03 12.98
C VAL A 161 8.19 0.05 12.95
N PRO A 162 7.48 -0.79 13.72
CA PRO A 162 6.06 -0.59 13.95
C PRO A 162 5.87 0.69 14.76
N VAL A 163 4.82 1.44 14.45
CA VAL A 163 4.47 2.68 15.15
C VAL A 163 3.00 2.70 15.52
N GLU A 164 2.64 3.44 16.56
CA GLU A 164 1.25 3.75 16.86
C GLU A 164 0.84 5.02 16.11
N VAL A 165 -0.32 4.99 15.46
CA VAL A 165 -0.85 6.12 14.69
C VAL A 165 -2.30 6.33 15.06
N LYS A 166 -2.64 7.55 15.49
CA LYS A 166 -4.03 7.97 15.74
C LYS A 166 -4.45 9.00 14.71
N LEU A 167 -5.43 8.66 13.88
CA LEU A 167 -5.83 9.52 12.76
C LEU A 167 -7.03 10.43 13.04
N SER A 168 -7.62 10.34 14.24
CA SER A 168 -8.86 11.05 14.58
C SER A 168 -8.80 12.56 14.40
N LYS A 169 -7.62 13.18 14.59
CA LYS A 169 -7.43 14.63 14.40
C LYS A 169 -7.27 15.07 12.94
N PHE A 170 -6.97 14.13 12.04
CA PHE A 170 -6.63 14.43 10.63
C PHE A 170 -7.76 14.09 9.65
N HIS A 171 -8.78 13.35 10.13
CA HIS A 171 -9.97 12.94 9.37
C HIS A 171 -9.63 12.44 7.95
N PRO A 172 -8.82 11.37 7.84
CA PRO A 172 -8.45 10.81 6.55
C PRO A 172 -9.67 10.21 5.83
N PHE A 173 -9.66 10.30 4.51
CA PHE A 173 -10.67 9.68 3.66
C PHE A 173 -10.05 9.25 2.32
N LEU A 174 -10.66 8.26 1.68
CA LEU A 174 -10.35 7.86 0.31
C LEU A 174 -11.43 8.29 -0.65
N ILE A 175 -11.01 8.58 -1.88
CA ILE A 175 -11.88 8.66 -3.05
C ILE A 175 -11.49 7.52 -3.97
N ASP A 176 -12.44 6.64 -4.26
CA ASP A 176 -12.29 5.60 -5.27
C ASP A 176 -12.44 6.21 -6.66
N THR A 177 -11.37 6.23 -7.45
CA THR A 177 -11.43 6.76 -8.82
C THR A 177 -12.09 5.81 -9.80
N ARG A 178 -12.23 4.53 -9.44
CA ARG A 178 -12.69 3.43 -10.30
C ARG A 178 -11.83 3.17 -11.54
N ILE A 179 -10.62 3.72 -11.57
CA ILE A 179 -9.67 3.57 -12.68
C ILE A 179 -8.59 2.58 -12.26
N GLU A 180 -8.30 1.59 -13.10
CA GLU A 180 -7.17 0.69 -12.88
C GLU A 180 -5.84 1.39 -13.17
N ARG A 181 -4.79 1.06 -12.40
CA ARG A 181 -3.48 1.71 -12.51
C ARG A 181 -2.55 0.97 -13.45
N ASN A 182 -1.77 1.72 -14.23
CA ASN A 182 -0.51 1.25 -14.80
C ASN A 182 0.67 1.87 -14.05
N THR A 183 1.09 1.25 -12.95
CA THR A 183 2.17 1.75 -12.09
C THR A 183 3.52 1.83 -12.82
N ALA A 184 3.82 0.89 -13.71
CA ALA A 184 5.12 0.81 -14.38
C ALA A 184 5.38 2.04 -15.27
N SER A 185 4.39 2.46 -16.06
CA SER A 185 4.51 3.64 -16.91
C SER A 185 4.69 4.94 -16.11
N LEU A 186 4.01 5.07 -14.96
CA LEU A 186 4.12 6.27 -14.12
C LEU A 186 5.47 6.37 -13.41
N VAL A 187 6.01 5.24 -12.95
CA VAL A 187 7.36 5.20 -12.37
C VAL A 187 8.41 5.53 -13.43
N ALA A 188 8.25 5.06 -14.66
CA ALA A 188 9.15 5.41 -15.76
C ALA A 188 9.11 6.91 -16.07
N LEU A 189 7.91 7.50 -16.19
CA LEU A 189 7.72 8.93 -16.40
C LEU A 189 8.32 9.76 -15.26
N PHE A 190 8.12 9.34 -14.02
CA PHE A 190 8.70 9.98 -12.84
C PHE A 190 10.24 9.97 -12.89
N ASN A 191 10.83 8.80 -13.19
CA ASN A 191 12.29 8.67 -13.30
C ASN A 191 12.86 9.51 -14.45
N GLU A 192 12.10 9.70 -15.54
CA GLU A 192 12.48 10.60 -16.62
C GLU A 192 12.52 12.06 -16.17
N LYS A 193 11.47 12.54 -15.48
CA LYS A 193 11.44 13.89 -14.90
C LYS A 193 12.59 14.12 -13.90
N MET A 194 12.93 13.08 -13.13
CA MET A 194 14.06 13.12 -12.19
C MET A 194 15.43 13.24 -12.86
N ARG A 195 15.56 13.21 -14.19
CA ARG A 195 16.83 13.53 -14.87
C ARG A 195 17.15 15.03 -14.85
N ASP A 196 16.14 15.88 -14.68
CA ASP A 196 16.31 17.32 -14.58
C ASP A 196 16.71 17.74 -13.16
N LYS A 197 17.81 18.49 -13.02
CA LYS A 197 18.35 18.92 -11.72
C LYS A 197 17.44 19.90 -10.97
N HIS A 198 16.71 20.76 -11.70
CA HIS A 198 15.77 21.68 -11.09
C HIS A 198 14.59 20.89 -10.51
N TYR A 199 14.07 19.92 -11.26
CA TYR A 199 13.03 19.01 -10.79
C TYR A 199 13.50 18.20 -9.57
N GLN A 200 14.72 17.66 -9.57
CA GLN A 200 15.29 16.98 -8.41
C GLN A 200 15.31 17.87 -7.16
N SER A 201 15.71 19.14 -7.30
CA SER A 201 15.75 20.10 -6.20
C SER A 201 14.36 20.37 -5.63
N ILE A 202 13.35 20.58 -6.49
CA ILE A 202 11.96 20.74 -6.08
C ILE A 202 11.45 19.49 -5.35
N MET A 203 11.67 18.32 -5.93
CA MET A 203 11.27 17.04 -5.33
C MET A 203 11.86 16.86 -3.92
N GLN A 204 13.14 17.20 -3.76
CA GLN A 204 13.84 17.07 -2.47
C GLN A 204 13.38 18.11 -1.44
N ASN A 205 13.24 19.37 -1.84
CA ASN A 205 12.95 20.45 -0.90
C ASN A 205 11.46 20.54 -0.54
N GLU A 206 10.59 20.19 -1.47
CA GLU A 206 9.14 20.28 -1.28
C GLU A 206 8.55 18.91 -0.97
N LEU A 207 8.52 17.99 -1.93
CA LEU A 207 7.76 16.75 -1.77
C LEU A 207 8.32 15.85 -0.66
N VAL A 208 9.64 15.66 -0.59
CA VAL A 208 10.28 14.93 0.52
C VAL A 208 10.11 15.69 1.84
N GLY A 209 10.37 17.01 1.85
CA GLY A 209 10.29 17.85 3.05
C GLY A 209 8.89 17.88 3.68
N TYR A 210 7.86 18.12 2.87
CA TYR A 210 6.46 18.17 3.32
C TYR A 210 5.94 16.79 3.68
N SER A 211 6.31 15.73 2.94
CA SER A 211 5.95 14.34 3.27
C SER A 211 6.50 13.94 4.65
N ASN A 212 7.80 14.14 4.89
CA ASN A 212 8.42 13.86 6.19
C ASN A 212 7.81 14.70 7.31
N SER A 213 7.51 15.98 7.06
CA SER A 213 6.86 16.84 8.04
C SER A 213 5.43 16.40 8.37
N CYS A 214 4.68 15.87 7.40
CA CYS A 214 3.37 15.26 7.64
C CYS A 214 3.51 13.98 8.49
N ILE A 215 4.49 13.12 8.20
CA ILE A 215 4.76 11.92 9.01
C ILE A 215 5.06 12.32 10.46
N ASP A 216 5.97 13.28 10.68
CA ASP A 216 6.30 13.75 12.02
C ASP A 216 5.08 14.35 12.73
N ALA A 217 4.26 15.13 12.04
CA ALA A 217 3.05 15.71 12.62
C ALA A 217 2.01 14.63 12.99
N VAL A 218 1.87 13.57 12.18
CA VAL A 218 1.01 12.42 12.50
C VAL A 218 1.51 11.68 13.74
N LEU A 219 2.81 11.38 13.82
CA LEU A 219 3.41 10.66 14.94
C LEU A 219 3.35 11.45 16.26
N ASN A 220 3.36 12.78 16.19
CA ASN A 220 3.25 13.67 17.35
C ASN A 220 1.81 14.16 17.61
N GLU A 221 0.83 13.66 16.85
CA GLU A 221 -0.58 14.09 16.89
C GLU A 221 -0.80 15.62 16.77
N ASP A 222 0.05 16.32 16.00
CA ASP A 222 0.04 17.77 15.77
C ASP A 222 -0.77 18.14 14.51
N ALA A 223 -2.05 18.43 14.72
CA ALA A 223 -2.97 18.78 13.63
C ALA A 223 -2.60 20.07 12.90
N ASN A 224 -2.05 21.08 13.60
CA ASN A 224 -1.76 22.37 12.98
C ASN A 224 -0.60 22.23 12.01
N ARG A 225 0.51 21.63 12.47
CA ARG A 225 1.67 21.35 11.61
C ARG A 225 1.30 20.41 10.48
N PHE A 226 0.44 19.42 10.74
CA PHE A 226 -0.06 18.52 9.70
C PHE A 226 -0.78 19.28 8.59
N PHE A 227 -1.79 20.11 8.93
CA PHE A 227 -2.59 20.80 7.92
C PHE A 227 -1.81 21.86 7.14
N GLU A 228 -0.81 22.50 7.76
CA GLU A 228 0.12 23.39 7.05
C GLU A 228 0.94 22.61 6.00
N ASN A 229 1.48 21.44 6.37
CA ASN A 229 2.35 20.67 5.49
C ASN A 229 1.58 19.89 4.42
N ILE A 230 0.41 19.33 4.74
CA ILE A 230 -0.42 18.62 3.76
C ILE A 230 -0.98 19.57 2.70
N GLN A 231 -1.26 20.83 3.04
CA GLN A 231 -1.63 21.87 2.07
C GLN A 231 -0.50 22.09 1.06
N ARG A 232 0.73 22.28 1.55
CA ARG A 232 1.90 22.47 0.70
C ARG A 232 2.18 21.23 -0.14
N LEU A 233 2.15 20.04 0.46
CA LEU A 233 2.30 18.76 -0.24
C LEU A 233 1.25 18.61 -1.36
N SER A 234 -0.03 18.86 -1.05
CA SER A 234 -1.14 18.84 -2.00
C SER A 234 -0.90 19.81 -3.16
N GLY A 235 -0.44 21.03 -2.88
CA GLY A 235 -0.09 22.03 -3.91
C GLY A 235 1.08 21.57 -4.79
N SER A 236 2.18 21.13 -4.18
CA SER A 236 3.35 20.64 -4.92
C SER A 236 3.03 19.43 -5.78
N GLN A 237 2.18 18.49 -5.31
CA GLN A 237 1.73 17.37 -6.12
C GLN A 237 0.89 17.83 -7.31
N LEU A 238 -0.01 18.80 -7.11
CA LEU A 238 -0.81 19.37 -8.19
C LEU A 238 0.06 20.05 -9.26
N THR A 239 1.13 20.74 -8.85
CA THR A 239 2.03 21.44 -9.77
C THR A 239 3.00 20.50 -10.47
N TYR A 240 3.68 19.62 -9.74
CA TYR A 240 4.82 18.86 -10.25
C TYR A 240 4.51 17.41 -10.62
N LEU A 241 3.40 16.87 -10.10
CA LEU A 241 2.91 15.52 -10.35
C LEU A 241 1.52 15.52 -11.01
N ALA A 242 1.15 16.59 -11.74
CA ALA A 242 -0.14 16.70 -12.42
C ALA A 242 -0.44 15.48 -13.31
N ASP A 243 0.55 14.96 -14.03
CA ASP A 243 0.43 13.77 -14.88
C ASP A 243 0.11 12.48 -14.11
N MET A 244 0.22 12.50 -12.78
CA MET A 244 -0.12 11.39 -11.88
C MET A 244 -1.49 11.56 -11.22
N ILE A 245 -2.18 12.67 -11.49
CA ILE A 245 -3.53 12.95 -10.98
C ILE A 245 -4.50 12.71 -12.12
N PRO A 246 -5.54 11.86 -11.95
CA PRO A 246 -6.54 11.71 -12.99
C PRO A 246 -7.22 13.06 -13.27
N THR A 247 -7.31 13.44 -14.54
CA THR A 247 -7.66 14.79 -14.99
C THR A 247 -8.99 15.29 -14.42
N GLU A 248 -9.97 14.39 -14.27
CA GLU A 248 -11.28 14.69 -13.69
C GLU A 248 -11.24 15.07 -12.20
N TYR A 249 -10.17 14.72 -11.49
CA TYR A 249 -9.97 15.08 -10.07
C TYR A 249 -9.15 16.35 -9.86
N VAL A 250 -8.54 16.91 -10.91
CA VAL A 250 -7.79 18.18 -10.83
C VAL A 250 -8.67 19.34 -10.31
N PRO A 251 -9.92 19.54 -10.78
CA PRO A 251 -10.79 20.58 -10.24
C PRO A 251 -11.11 20.39 -8.75
N LEU A 252 -11.32 19.14 -8.31
CA LEU A 252 -11.59 18.84 -6.90
C LEU A 252 -10.36 19.11 -6.02
N TRP A 253 -9.18 18.79 -6.54
CA TRP A 253 -7.90 19.08 -5.88
C TRP A 253 -7.69 20.59 -5.68
N GLN A 254 -7.96 21.38 -6.73
CA GLN A 254 -7.94 22.84 -6.66
C GLN A 254 -8.99 23.39 -5.69
N GLN A 255 -10.19 22.81 -5.67
CA GLN A 255 -11.23 23.19 -4.70
C GLN A 255 -10.76 22.97 -3.26
N GLY A 256 -10.10 21.85 -2.95
CA GLY A 256 -9.52 21.60 -1.63
C GLY A 256 -8.53 22.70 -1.22
N LEU A 257 -7.58 22.99 -2.11
CA LEU A 257 -6.57 24.04 -1.91
C LEU A 257 -7.16 25.46 -1.74
N ASN A 258 -8.19 25.79 -2.53
CA ASN A 258 -8.81 27.12 -2.52
C ASN A 258 -9.74 27.35 -1.32
N THR A 259 -10.37 26.28 -0.82
CA THR A 259 -11.37 26.40 0.25
C THR A 259 -10.83 26.09 1.64
N ASP A 260 -9.63 25.51 1.75
CA ASP A 260 -9.00 25.07 2.99
C ASP A 260 -9.84 24.06 3.80
N LYS A 261 -10.84 23.43 3.18
CA LYS A 261 -11.73 22.45 3.86
C LYS A 261 -11.12 21.06 3.94
N PHE A 262 -10.38 20.68 2.91
CA PHE A 262 -9.68 19.40 2.81
C PHE A 262 -8.49 19.53 1.86
N TYR A 263 -7.57 18.58 1.96
CA TYR A 263 -6.42 18.46 1.08
C TYR A 263 -6.35 17.06 0.50
N LEU A 264 -5.98 16.95 -0.77
CA LEU A 264 -5.82 15.69 -1.47
C LEU A 264 -4.34 15.41 -1.68
N LYS A 265 -4.01 14.12 -1.73
CA LYS A 265 -2.71 13.63 -2.15
C LYS A 265 -2.86 12.32 -2.91
N LEU A 266 -1.82 12.00 -3.68
CA LEU A 266 -1.69 10.70 -4.30
C LEU A 266 -1.66 9.63 -3.19
N CYS A 267 -2.26 8.47 -3.46
CA CYS A 267 -2.18 7.30 -2.59
C CYS A 267 -1.50 6.18 -3.37
N GLY A 268 -0.19 5.97 -3.19
CA GLY A 268 0.60 5.10 -4.08
C GLY A 268 0.98 5.78 -5.40
N ALA A 269 0.92 5.06 -6.52
CA ALA A 269 1.45 5.54 -7.80
C ALA A 269 0.61 6.66 -8.48
N GLY A 270 -0.67 6.82 -8.17
CA GLY A 270 -1.55 7.79 -8.85
C GLY A 270 -2.28 7.23 -10.09
N VAL A 271 -2.90 8.13 -10.87
CA VAL A 271 -3.74 7.98 -12.10
C VAL A 271 -4.97 7.07 -11.98
N GLY A 272 -5.01 6.18 -10.99
CA GLY A 272 -6.18 5.37 -10.68
C GLY A 272 -6.26 4.98 -9.21
N GLY A 273 -7.00 3.92 -8.90
CA GLY A 273 -7.19 3.38 -7.57
C GLY A 273 -7.78 4.41 -6.60
N PHE A 274 -7.12 4.60 -5.46
CA PHE A 274 -7.55 5.59 -4.48
C PHE A 274 -6.79 6.92 -4.60
N ILE A 275 -7.48 8.01 -4.34
CA ILE A 275 -6.91 9.30 -3.90
C ILE A 275 -7.10 9.38 -2.38
N LEU A 276 -6.07 9.81 -1.66
CA LEU A 276 -6.14 10.00 -0.21
C LEU A 276 -6.37 11.47 0.09
N GLY A 277 -7.29 11.77 0.98
CA GLY A 277 -7.59 13.12 1.43
C GLY A 277 -7.63 13.23 2.95
N PHE A 278 -7.48 14.47 3.42
CA PHE A 278 -7.56 14.81 4.84
C PHE A 278 -8.43 16.03 5.02
N ALA A 279 -9.47 15.92 5.83
CA ALA A 279 -10.43 17.00 6.07
C ALA A 279 -10.13 17.72 7.38
N ARG A 280 -10.26 19.06 7.40
CA ARG A 280 -10.13 19.83 8.65
C ARG A 280 -11.22 19.51 9.68
N LYS A 281 -12.36 18.99 9.21
CA LYS A 281 -13.51 18.61 10.03
C LYS A 281 -13.96 17.20 9.66
N ALA A 282 -14.47 16.45 10.63
CA ALA A 282 -14.92 15.07 10.45
C ALA A 282 -16.03 14.88 9.39
N ASN A 283 -16.87 15.89 9.16
CA ASN A 283 -18.02 15.77 8.26
C ASN A 283 -17.67 16.09 6.80
N ILE A 284 -16.69 15.39 6.22
CA ILE A 284 -16.32 15.58 4.82
C ILE A 284 -17.43 15.14 3.86
N LYS A 285 -18.29 14.20 4.28
CA LYS A 285 -19.38 13.66 3.46
C LYS A 285 -20.44 14.68 3.05
N SER A 286 -20.55 15.81 3.76
CA SER A 286 -21.42 16.91 3.32
C SER A 286 -20.90 17.62 2.06
N ILE A 287 -19.61 17.45 1.75
CA ILE A 287 -18.93 18.03 0.57
C ILE A 287 -18.65 16.92 -0.45
N LEU A 288 -18.23 15.75 0.02
CA LEU A 288 -17.86 14.57 -0.76
C LEU A 288 -18.67 13.35 -0.30
N PRO A 289 -19.91 13.18 -0.77
CA PRO A 289 -20.80 12.11 -0.30
C PRO A 289 -20.22 10.70 -0.47
N ASN A 290 -19.38 10.50 -1.48
CA ASN A 290 -18.77 9.21 -1.81
C ASN A 290 -17.42 8.96 -1.11
N ALA A 291 -17.01 9.83 -0.18
CA ALA A 291 -15.76 9.65 0.57
C ALA A 291 -15.84 8.41 1.49
N ILE A 292 -14.81 7.57 1.43
CA ILE A 292 -14.63 6.40 2.30
C ILE A 292 -13.78 6.84 3.49
N MET A 293 -14.33 6.84 4.70
CA MET A 293 -13.58 7.26 5.90
C MET A 293 -12.58 6.17 6.31
N ILE A 294 -11.38 6.56 6.76
CA ILE A 294 -10.35 5.66 7.29
C ILE A 294 -10.25 5.79 8.81
#